data_AF-A0A1T5FAH4-F1
#
_entry.id   AF-A0A1T5FAH4-F1
#
_cell.length_a   1.000
_cell.length_b   1.000
_cell.length_c   1.000
_cell.angle_alpha   90.00
_cell.angle_beta   90.00
_cell.angle_gamma   90.00
#
_symmetry.space_group_name_H-M   'P 1'
#
loop_
_entity.id
_entity.type
_entity.pdbx_description
1 polymer ?
#
loop_
_entity_poly.entity_id
_entity_poly.type
_entity_poly.pdbx_seq_one_letter_code
_entity_poly.pdbx_strand_id
1 'polypeptide(L)'
;MKKQSILYPPQIKYLNTVSEAQKYIKEAENAGLPTIFIADSLSFYLSDGVNYDNIPGNGLQVLIKIPDKINDSFNNNLEKNLIHLCYNAVHEIYGKKLPPDVENRLESELNFIKNNNLSCFYMLLLEFIKISKKSEYHAFFRATCGSSYILYLLGITETNPLPAHYICRNCERAEFDIHNIHRFNVGDLGIDLPGKKCPFCGKSMTKCGFNLPAEPFLGSNFDSFRSCIDVNFAREYFPKILCDFANIDRIGQMFYSDKMQVIEEIIKIIGYHSPKTTTPQICVNQKQDPSLSFLHFLSDTTGVNPKDIPMDDKKILSLFSSTEGLGITSDHIQGVSVGTLGTPDVGSFDTIKILELIRPKRYSDILKVINMVNGTNVWEENSEFLIRDHIVPFSDCISSREDIMLYLLDKGINRESAFKIMECVRKGKAHYLGLKEEWINDMKKAGIPEWYINSCHKVFYLVTKTDSSQRLLLSWKFLYYKLYFPEIYYNGWLNFYAHEVGITFIKKGYENARKAYYDLLKQGIDRRSGQPNDLLNELLVVMEMYARNIILKSE
;
A
#
# COMPACT_ATOMS: atom_id res chain seq x y z
N MET A 1 -56.96 7.31 10.60
CA MET A 1 -56.46 8.32 11.58
C MET A 1 -55.03 7.95 12.00
N LYS A 2 -54.18 8.97 12.19
CA LYS A 2 -52.82 9.04 12.80
C LYS A 2 -52.62 8.10 14.03
N LYS A 3 -51.45 7.68 14.55
CA LYS A 3 -50.04 8.17 14.61
C LYS A 3 -49.14 7.12 15.36
N GLN A 4 -47.82 7.03 15.04
CA GLN A 4 -46.60 6.62 15.83
C GLN A 4 -46.60 5.32 16.69
N SER A 5 -45.53 4.51 16.73
CA SER A 5 -44.16 4.83 17.17
C SER A 5 -43.05 3.91 16.60
N ILE A 6 -41.86 4.47 16.42
CA ILE A 6 -40.58 3.79 16.08
C ILE A 6 -39.82 3.56 17.40
N LEU A 7 -39.34 2.35 17.68
CA LEU A 7 -38.33 2.05 18.72
C LEU A 7 -37.40 0.93 18.23
N TYR A 8 -36.14 1.29 17.96
CA TYR A 8 -35.01 0.38 17.70
C TYR A 8 -34.56 -0.33 18.99
N PRO A 9 -34.12 -1.61 18.95
CA PRO A 9 -33.27 -2.19 20.00
C PRO A 9 -31.95 -2.76 19.40
N PRO A 10 -30.99 -3.24 20.21
CA PRO A 10 -29.79 -2.50 20.62
C PRO A 10 -28.49 -3.05 19.99
N GLN A 11 -27.43 -2.25 20.01
CA GLN A 11 -26.08 -2.68 19.63
C GLN A 11 -25.58 -3.78 20.58
N ILE A 12 -25.49 -5.04 20.12
CA ILE A 12 -24.69 -6.05 20.82
C ILE A 12 -23.50 -6.49 19.98
N LYS A 13 -22.35 -6.30 20.63
CA LYS A 13 -20.99 -6.56 20.24
C LYS A 13 -20.63 -7.96 20.78
N TYR A 14 -20.18 -8.83 19.88
CA TYR A 14 -19.52 -10.13 20.10
C TYR A 14 -20.41 -11.32 20.48
N LEU A 15 -20.18 -12.43 19.77
CA LEU A 15 -20.73 -13.77 20.01
C LEU A 15 -19.53 -14.69 20.11
N ASN A 16 -19.26 -15.20 21.30
CA ASN A 16 -18.10 -16.02 21.60
C ASN A 16 -18.37 -17.50 21.29
N THR A 17 -19.63 -17.88 21.00
CA THR A 17 -20.01 -19.26 20.66
C THR A 17 -21.15 -19.34 19.62
N VAL A 18 -21.23 -20.46 18.89
CA VAL A 18 -22.32 -20.79 17.95
C VAL A 18 -23.70 -20.75 18.64
N SER A 19 -23.75 -21.08 19.94
CA SER A 19 -24.98 -21.07 20.74
C SER A 19 -25.50 -19.65 21.03
N GLU A 20 -24.60 -18.67 21.21
CA GLU A 20 -25.00 -17.27 21.36
C GLU A 20 -25.55 -16.71 20.05
N ALA A 21 -24.97 -17.08 18.90
CA ALA A 21 -25.48 -16.68 17.59
C ALA A 21 -26.92 -17.15 17.34
N GLN A 22 -27.24 -18.38 17.73
CA GLN A 22 -28.60 -18.94 17.63
C GLN A 22 -29.63 -18.19 18.50
N LYS A 23 -29.20 -17.58 19.61
CA LYS A 23 -30.06 -16.80 20.49
C LYS A 23 -30.46 -15.45 19.85
N TYR A 24 -29.54 -14.76 19.19
CA TYR A 24 -29.83 -13.46 18.53
C TYR A 24 -30.68 -13.59 17.28
N ILE A 25 -30.50 -14.69 16.54
CA ILE A 25 -31.34 -15.01 15.37
C ILE A 25 -32.81 -15.08 15.80
N LYS A 26 -33.08 -15.71 16.95
CA LYS A 26 -34.42 -15.84 17.53
C LYS A 26 -35.00 -14.51 18.03
N GLU A 27 -34.16 -13.60 18.50
CA GLU A 27 -34.57 -12.26 18.95
C GLU A 27 -34.90 -11.32 17.75
N ALA A 28 -34.18 -11.45 16.63
CA ALA A 28 -34.43 -10.72 15.40
C ALA A 28 -35.71 -11.18 14.66
N GLU A 29 -36.00 -12.48 14.67
CA GLU A 29 -37.24 -13.07 14.14
C GLU A 29 -38.48 -12.56 14.88
N ASN A 30 -38.40 -12.42 16.20
CA ASN A 30 -39.49 -11.90 17.02
C ASN A 30 -39.72 -10.38 16.85
N ALA A 31 -38.76 -9.65 16.26
CA ALA A 31 -38.85 -8.23 15.95
C ALA A 31 -39.37 -7.92 14.53
N GLY A 32 -39.64 -8.94 13.70
CA GLY A 32 -40.22 -8.77 12.37
C GLY A 32 -39.23 -8.32 11.28
N LEU A 33 -37.92 -8.48 11.49
CA LEU A 33 -36.90 -8.19 10.49
C LEU A 33 -36.80 -9.34 9.45
N PRO A 34 -36.56 -9.06 8.15
CA PRO A 34 -36.45 -10.12 7.14
C PRO A 34 -35.20 -10.98 7.36
N THR A 35 -35.40 -12.23 7.74
CA THR A 35 -34.39 -13.20 8.22
C THR A 35 -33.38 -13.66 7.15
N ILE A 36 -33.64 -13.39 5.85
CA ILE A 36 -32.81 -13.91 4.75
C ILE A 36 -31.49 -13.14 4.54
N PHE A 37 -31.34 -11.95 5.14
CA PHE A 37 -30.12 -11.11 5.02
C PHE A 37 -29.03 -11.42 6.07
N ILE A 38 -29.35 -12.20 7.11
CA ILE A 38 -28.46 -12.44 8.27
C ILE A 38 -28.05 -13.93 8.37
N ALA A 39 -28.91 -14.86 7.94
CA ALA A 39 -28.68 -16.29 8.13
C ALA A 39 -27.71 -16.94 7.12
N ASP A 40 -27.65 -16.47 5.87
CA ASP A 40 -26.77 -17.09 4.85
C ASP A 40 -25.33 -16.57 4.89
N SER A 41 -25.07 -15.43 5.54
CA SER A 41 -23.73 -14.85 5.71
C SER A 41 -22.92 -15.48 6.85
N LEU A 42 -23.58 -16.23 7.75
CA LEU A 42 -22.97 -16.84 8.94
C LEU A 42 -22.71 -18.35 8.79
N SER A 43 -23.13 -18.96 7.68
CA SER A 43 -23.25 -20.43 7.56
C SER A 43 -22.12 -21.13 6.81
N PHE A 44 -21.13 -20.43 6.24
CA PHE A 44 -20.02 -21.07 5.54
C PHE A 44 -18.67 -20.62 6.12
N TYR A 45 -17.79 -21.61 6.34
CA TYR A 45 -16.42 -21.52 6.86
C TYR A 45 -16.23 -21.67 8.38
N LEU A 46 -16.92 -22.65 8.96
CA LEU A 46 -16.29 -23.56 9.90
C LEU A 46 -15.89 -24.82 9.12
N SER A 47 -14.60 -25.00 8.77
CA SER A 47 -14.09 -26.34 8.43
C SER A 47 -12.62 -26.48 8.82
N ASP A 48 -12.45 -27.32 9.85
CA ASP A 48 -11.38 -28.25 10.14
C ASP A 48 -9.93 -27.78 10.25
N GLY A 49 -9.48 -27.66 11.51
CA GLY A 49 -8.12 -27.97 11.90
C GLY A 49 -7.14 -26.81 12.04
N VAL A 50 -7.58 -25.56 11.87
CA VAL A 50 -6.76 -24.39 12.19
C VAL A 50 -7.17 -23.86 13.56
N ASN A 51 -6.24 -23.94 14.51
CA ASN A 51 -6.40 -23.30 15.81
C ASN A 51 -6.39 -21.77 15.60
N TYR A 52 -7.55 -21.13 15.74
CA TYR A 52 -7.76 -19.70 15.49
C TYR A 52 -7.17 -18.80 16.59
N ASP A 53 -6.62 -19.37 17.66
CA ASP A 53 -6.02 -18.61 18.77
C ASP A 53 -4.68 -17.93 18.40
N ASN A 54 -4.13 -18.19 17.20
CA ASN A 54 -2.80 -17.70 16.77
C ASN A 54 -2.79 -16.83 15.50
N ILE A 55 -3.92 -16.25 15.06
CA ILE A 55 -3.92 -15.29 13.94
C ILE A 55 -4.11 -13.87 14.49
N PRO A 56 -3.06 -13.03 14.53
CA PRO A 56 -3.22 -11.64 14.93
C PRO A 56 -3.92 -10.84 13.81
N GLY A 57 -5.14 -10.36 14.06
CA GLY A 57 -5.66 -9.13 13.43
C GLY A 57 -6.24 -9.17 12.00
N ASN A 58 -7.09 -10.13 11.64
CA ASN A 58 -7.70 -10.12 10.28
C ASN A 58 -9.12 -9.53 10.23
N GLY A 59 -9.29 -8.46 9.45
CA GLY A 59 -10.57 -7.84 9.12
C GLY A 59 -11.38 -8.69 8.15
N LEU A 60 -12.62 -8.30 7.85
CA LEU A 60 -13.44 -9.02 6.88
C LEU A 60 -12.79 -8.94 5.48
N GLN A 61 -12.58 -10.10 4.85
CA GLN A 61 -12.01 -10.23 3.51
C GLN A 61 -13.02 -10.95 2.63
N VAL A 62 -13.30 -10.38 1.45
CA VAL A 62 -14.16 -10.97 0.42
C VAL A 62 -13.34 -11.20 -0.83
N LEU A 63 -13.31 -12.44 -1.30
CA LEU A 63 -12.68 -12.78 -2.57
C LEU A 63 -13.74 -12.82 -3.66
N ILE A 64 -13.59 -12.00 -4.69
CA ILE A 64 -14.43 -12.06 -5.88
C ILE A 64 -13.66 -12.87 -6.92
N LYS A 65 -14.13 -14.10 -7.16
CA LYS A 65 -13.65 -14.93 -8.27
C LYS A 65 -14.38 -14.54 -9.54
N ILE A 66 -13.65 -14.50 -10.65
CA ILE A 66 -14.25 -14.34 -11.96
C ILE A 66 -14.63 -15.71 -12.52
N PRO A 67 -15.90 -15.92 -12.93
CA PRO A 67 -16.32 -17.15 -13.59
C PRO A 67 -15.52 -17.45 -14.86
N ASP A 68 -15.23 -18.72 -15.11
CA ASP A 68 -14.48 -19.16 -16.30
C ASP A 68 -15.26 -18.97 -17.62
N LYS A 69 -16.59 -18.84 -17.54
CA LYS A 69 -17.48 -18.62 -18.71
C LYS A 69 -17.82 -17.14 -18.83
N ILE A 70 -17.36 -16.52 -19.91
CA ILE A 70 -17.59 -15.10 -20.23
C ILE A 70 -18.38 -15.02 -21.53
N ASN A 71 -19.29 -14.06 -21.67
CA ASN A 71 -20.00 -13.84 -22.92
C ASN A 71 -19.07 -13.37 -24.05
N ASP A 72 -18.77 -14.25 -25.02
CA ASP A 72 -17.80 -13.99 -26.11
C ASP A 72 -18.14 -12.74 -26.95
N SER A 73 -19.43 -12.55 -27.26
CA SER A 73 -19.89 -11.36 -28.00
C SER A 73 -19.69 -10.07 -27.20
N PHE A 74 -19.86 -10.16 -25.88
CA PHE A 74 -19.64 -9.06 -24.94
C PHE A 74 -18.13 -8.84 -24.74
N ASN A 75 -17.35 -9.91 -24.59
CA ASN A 75 -15.92 -9.88 -24.33
C ASN A 75 -15.13 -9.23 -25.48
N ASN A 76 -15.48 -9.53 -26.74
CA ASN A 76 -14.86 -8.90 -27.90
C ASN A 76 -15.08 -7.37 -27.93
N ASN A 77 -16.25 -6.90 -27.48
CA ASN A 77 -16.52 -5.47 -27.34
C ASN A 77 -15.73 -4.88 -26.16
N LEU A 78 -15.70 -5.58 -25.02
CA LEU A 78 -14.90 -5.18 -23.85
C LEU A 78 -13.41 -5.08 -24.16
N GLU A 79 -12.82 -6.02 -24.90
CA GLU A 79 -11.42 -5.99 -25.33
C GLU A 79 -11.14 -4.74 -26.17
N LYS A 80 -11.95 -4.48 -27.20
CA LYS A 80 -11.80 -3.28 -28.04
C LYS A 80 -11.92 -2.00 -27.22
N ASN A 81 -12.87 -1.95 -26.30
CA ASN A 81 -13.05 -0.79 -25.42
C ASN A 81 -11.88 -0.61 -24.46
N LEU A 82 -11.36 -1.68 -23.86
CA LEU A 82 -10.20 -1.65 -22.98
C LEU A 82 -8.96 -1.13 -23.73
N ILE A 83 -8.67 -1.68 -24.90
CA ILE A 83 -7.58 -1.23 -25.77
C ILE A 83 -7.76 0.26 -26.08
N HIS A 84 -8.95 0.67 -26.53
CA HIS A 84 -9.23 2.07 -26.83
C HIS A 84 -9.00 3.00 -25.64
N LEU A 85 -9.44 2.63 -24.44
CA LEU A 85 -9.21 3.40 -23.21
C LEU A 85 -7.72 3.53 -22.90
N CYS A 86 -6.95 2.43 -23.01
CA CYS A 86 -5.52 2.43 -22.75
C CYS A 86 -4.76 3.30 -23.75
N TYR A 87 -5.10 3.20 -25.04
CA TYR A 87 -4.49 4.00 -26.10
C TYR A 87 -4.84 5.49 -25.98
N ASN A 88 -6.07 5.83 -25.60
CA ASN A 88 -6.44 7.22 -25.33
C ASN A 88 -5.62 7.78 -24.16
N ALA A 89 -5.56 7.05 -23.04
CA ALA A 89 -4.83 7.48 -21.85
C ALA A 89 -3.32 7.62 -22.10
N VAL A 90 -2.70 6.66 -22.80
CA VAL A 90 -1.26 6.73 -23.09
C VAL A 90 -0.93 7.89 -24.03
N HIS A 91 -1.78 8.17 -25.02
CA HIS A 91 -1.59 9.31 -25.93
C HIS A 91 -1.83 10.65 -25.25
N GLU A 92 -2.71 10.73 -24.24
CA GLU A 92 -2.86 11.93 -23.41
C GLU A 92 -1.59 12.22 -22.59
N ILE A 93 -0.88 11.17 -22.16
CA ILE A 93 0.31 11.32 -21.32
C ILE A 93 1.58 11.53 -22.15
N TYR A 94 1.76 10.77 -23.23
CA TYR A 94 3.01 10.68 -24.02
C TYR A 94 2.88 11.16 -25.47
N GLY A 95 1.73 11.71 -25.84
CA GLY A 95 1.45 12.18 -27.19
C GLY A 95 1.29 11.05 -28.21
N LYS A 96 1.16 11.42 -29.48
CA LYS A 96 0.85 10.47 -30.57
C LYS A 96 1.98 9.48 -30.88
N LYS A 97 3.23 9.92 -30.78
CA LYS A 97 4.40 9.08 -31.08
C LYS A 97 4.99 8.56 -29.78
N LEU A 98 4.66 7.31 -29.45
CA LEU A 98 5.07 6.69 -28.20
C LEU A 98 6.58 6.38 -28.18
N PRO A 99 7.28 6.61 -27.06
CA PRO A 99 8.61 6.08 -26.84
C PRO A 99 8.62 4.55 -26.82
N PRO A 100 9.71 3.88 -27.25
CA PRO A 100 9.81 2.42 -27.23
C PRO A 100 9.52 1.79 -25.87
N ASP A 101 10.03 2.36 -24.77
CA ASP A 101 9.79 1.87 -23.41
C ASP A 101 8.29 1.86 -23.04
N VAL A 102 7.55 2.85 -23.53
CA VAL A 102 6.11 3.00 -23.29
C VAL A 102 5.31 2.02 -24.16
N GLU A 103 5.61 1.99 -25.45
CA GLU A 103 4.93 1.15 -26.44
C GLU A 103 5.14 -0.34 -26.13
N ASN A 104 6.39 -0.76 -25.88
CA ASN A 104 6.70 -2.15 -25.54
C ASN A 104 5.99 -2.59 -24.26
N ARG A 105 5.95 -1.72 -23.24
CA ARG A 105 5.26 -2.04 -21.99
C ARG A 105 3.75 -2.18 -22.20
N LEU A 106 3.14 -1.21 -22.88
CA LEU A 106 1.71 -1.22 -23.21
C LEU A 106 1.31 -2.49 -23.96
N GLU A 107 2.01 -2.78 -25.06
CA GLU A 107 1.72 -3.93 -25.91
C GLU A 107 1.95 -5.25 -25.19
N SER A 108 3.00 -5.38 -24.37
CA SER A 108 3.25 -6.61 -23.61
C SER A 108 2.12 -6.94 -22.63
N GLU A 109 1.60 -5.94 -21.90
CA GLU A 109 0.50 -6.17 -20.97
C GLU A 109 -0.85 -6.34 -21.68
N LEU A 110 -1.13 -5.60 -22.77
CA LEU A 110 -2.35 -5.81 -23.57
C LEU A 110 -2.38 -7.21 -24.20
N ASN A 111 -1.26 -7.67 -24.75
CA ASN A 111 -1.15 -9.02 -25.31
C ASN A 111 -1.33 -10.09 -24.22
N PHE A 112 -0.79 -9.87 -23.01
CA PHE A 112 -1.04 -10.74 -21.87
C PHE A 112 -2.54 -10.83 -21.55
N ILE A 113 -3.22 -9.69 -21.46
CA ILE A 113 -4.65 -9.60 -21.16
C ILE A 113 -5.46 -10.37 -22.22
N LYS A 114 -5.14 -10.14 -23.50
CA LYS A 114 -5.80 -10.80 -24.62
C LYS A 114 -5.59 -12.32 -24.60
N ASN A 115 -4.34 -12.77 -24.51
CA ASN A 115 -3.99 -14.19 -24.56
C ASN A 115 -4.60 -15.00 -23.40
N ASN A 116 -4.90 -14.33 -22.28
CA ASN A 116 -5.51 -14.95 -21.10
C ASN A 116 -7.00 -14.61 -20.93
N ASN A 117 -7.65 -13.99 -21.94
CA ASN A 117 -9.08 -13.61 -21.92
C ASN A 117 -9.49 -12.74 -20.71
N LEU A 118 -8.64 -11.77 -20.34
CA LEU A 118 -8.78 -10.98 -19.11
C LEU A 118 -9.48 -9.63 -19.28
N SER A 119 -9.93 -9.29 -20.50
CA SER A 119 -10.57 -8.00 -20.78
C SER A 119 -11.77 -7.73 -19.88
N CYS A 120 -12.57 -8.76 -19.61
CA CYS A 120 -13.70 -8.73 -18.68
C CYS A 120 -13.29 -8.33 -17.24
N PHE A 121 -12.18 -8.89 -16.73
CA PHE A 121 -11.64 -8.59 -15.40
C PHE A 121 -11.25 -7.12 -15.24
N TYR A 122 -10.49 -6.59 -16.20
CA TYR A 122 -10.04 -5.20 -16.16
C TYR A 122 -11.21 -4.21 -16.28
N MET A 123 -12.20 -4.51 -17.12
CA MET A 123 -13.39 -3.68 -17.25
C MET A 123 -14.27 -3.72 -15.99
N LEU A 124 -14.36 -4.87 -15.30
CA LEU A 124 -15.06 -4.99 -14.02
C LEU A 124 -14.41 -4.13 -12.92
N LEU A 125 -13.07 -4.14 -12.84
CA LEU A 125 -12.32 -3.27 -11.92
C LEU A 125 -12.58 -1.79 -12.20
N LEU A 126 -12.65 -1.40 -13.48
CA LEU A 126 -12.95 -0.03 -13.86
C LEU A 126 -14.35 0.40 -13.40
N GLU A 127 -15.36 -0.46 -13.54
CA GLU A 127 -16.71 -0.18 -13.03
C GLU A 127 -16.73 -0.11 -11.50
N PHE A 128 -16.02 -1.00 -10.82
CA PHE A 128 -15.86 -0.95 -9.36
C PHE A 128 -15.28 0.38 -8.87
N ILE A 129 -14.30 0.91 -9.59
CA ILE A 129 -13.66 2.19 -9.25
C ILE A 129 -14.58 3.37 -9.56
N LYS A 130 -15.38 3.31 -10.63
CA LYS A 130 -16.38 4.34 -10.90
C LYS A 130 -17.38 4.45 -9.77
N ILE A 131 -17.79 3.31 -9.19
CA ILE A 131 -18.67 3.28 -8.01
C ILE A 131 -17.97 3.86 -6.80
N SER A 132 -16.73 3.43 -6.54
CA SER A 132 -15.91 3.99 -5.46
C SER A 132 -15.69 5.51 -5.61
N LYS A 133 -15.52 6.03 -6.83
CA LYS A 133 -15.35 7.48 -7.06
C LYS A 133 -16.66 8.28 -6.95
N LYS A 134 -17.81 7.68 -7.28
CA LYS A 134 -19.13 8.33 -7.17
C LYS A 134 -19.69 8.29 -5.76
N SER A 135 -19.32 7.27 -5.00
CA SER A 135 -19.50 7.22 -3.57
C SER A 135 -18.38 8.02 -2.89
N GLU A 136 -18.58 8.49 -1.67
CA GLU A 136 -17.54 9.21 -0.90
C GLU A 136 -16.40 8.27 -0.44
N TYR A 137 -16.24 7.10 -1.05
CA TYR A 137 -15.43 5.99 -0.53
C TYR A 137 -14.20 5.75 -1.39
N HIS A 138 -13.04 6.23 -0.96
CA HIS A 138 -11.81 6.02 -1.70
C HIS A 138 -11.33 4.57 -1.57
N ALA A 139 -11.39 3.83 -2.68
CA ALA A 139 -10.73 2.54 -2.81
C ALA A 139 -9.21 2.71 -2.78
N PHE A 140 -8.54 1.93 -1.95
CA PHE A 140 -7.08 1.93 -1.89
C PHE A 140 -6.52 0.59 -2.40
N PHE A 141 -6.02 0.61 -3.62
CA PHE A 141 -5.39 -0.55 -4.24
C PHE A 141 -4.02 -0.83 -3.62
N ARG A 142 -3.72 -2.10 -3.31
CA ARG A 142 -2.52 -2.54 -2.59
C ARG A 142 -1.79 -3.69 -3.29
N ALA A 143 -0.63 -4.05 -2.73
CA ALA A 143 0.19 -5.16 -3.19
C ALA A 143 0.76 -4.95 -4.60
N THR A 144 0.90 -6.01 -5.38
CA THR A 144 1.60 -6.02 -6.68
C THR A 144 0.82 -5.35 -7.81
N CYS A 145 -0.44 -4.94 -7.62
CA CYS A 145 -1.24 -4.33 -8.68
C CYS A 145 -0.66 -3.01 -9.22
N GLY A 146 0.06 -2.25 -8.38
CA GLY A 146 0.78 -1.05 -8.83
C GLY A 146 1.92 -1.32 -9.81
N SER A 147 2.29 -2.60 -10.01
CA SER A 147 3.21 -3.02 -11.06
C SER A 147 2.54 -3.17 -12.42
N SER A 148 1.21 -3.05 -12.60
CA SER A 148 0.57 -3.07 -13.92
C SER A 148 0.47 -1.68 -14.53
N TYR A 149 0.96 -1.55 -15.77
CA TYR A 149 0.84 -0.33 -16.53
C TYR A 149 -0.58 -0.10 -17.04
N ILE A 150 -1.32 -1.17 -17.35
CA ILE A 150 -2.73 -1.07 -17.73
C ILE A 150 -3.59 -0.55 -16.57
N LEU A 151 -3.38 -1.04 -15.34
CA LEU A 151 -4.08 -0.51 -14.17
C LEU A 151 -3.76 0.98 -13.92
N TYR A 152 -2.51 1.40 -14.17
CA TYR A 152 -2.13 2.82 -14.10
C TYR A 152 -2.87 3.66 -15.16
N LEU A 153 -2.88 3.23 -16.42
CA LEU A 153 -3.55 3.95 -17.52
C LEU A 153 -5.07 4.05 -17.31
N LEU A 154 -5.69 3.05 -16.69
CA LEU A 154 -7.10 3.06 -16.32
C LEU A 154 -7.40 3.94 -15.08
N GLY A 155 -6.38 4.55 -14.46
CA GLY A 155 -6.53 5.38 -13.27
C GLY A 155 -6.96 4.60 -12.03
N ILE A 156 -6.54 3.34 -11.96
CA ILE A 156 -6.78 2.40 -10.85
C ILE A 156 -5.67 2.51 -9.81
N THR A 157 -4.43 2.60 -10.27
CA THR A 157 -3.24 2.77 -9.43
C THR A 157 -2.64 4.15 -9.63
N GLU A 158 -2.08 4.73 -8.56
CA GLU A 158 -1.45 6.06 -8.60
C GLU A 158 0.04 5.98 -9.03
N THR A 159 0.64 4.79 -8.97
CA THR A 159 2.05 4.57 -9.26
C THR A 159 2.25 4.23 -10.73
N ASN A 160 2.95 5.09 -11.48
CA ASN A 160 3.41 4.77 -12.83
C ASN A 160 4.55 3.73 -12.76
N PRO A 161 4.36 2.48 -13.22
CA PRO A 161 5.34 1.41 -13.05
C PRO A 161 6.53 1.49 -14.00
N LEU A 162 6.51 2.39 -14.99
CA LEU A 162 7.61 2.52 -15.95
C LEU A 162 8.94 2.90 -15.27
N PRO A 163 10.08 2.66 -15.94
CA PRO A 163 11.38 3.17 -15.49
C PRO A 163 11.32 4.68 -15.21
N ALA A 164 12.22 5.18 -14.37
CA ALA A 164 12.30 6.60 -14.09
C ALA A 164 12.56 7.40 -15.39
N HIS A 165 11.80 8.47 -15.62
CA HIS A 165 11.88 9.26 -16.84
C HIS A 165 11.31 10.67 -16.63
N TYR A 166 11.59 11.56 -17.58
CA TYR A 166 10.96 12.88 -17.66
C TYR A 166 9.84 12.90 -18.70
N ILE A 167 8.80 13.71 -18.47
CA ILE A 167 7.75 14.03 -19.45
C ILE A 167 7.57 15.55 -19.51
N CYS A 168 7.58 16.12 -20.71
CA CYS A 168 7.19 17.52 -20.89
C CYS A 168 5.70 17.60 -21.25
N ARG A 169 4.87 18.12 -20.33
CA ARG A 169 3.41 18.29 -20.55
C ARG A 169 3.03 19.30 -21.64
N ASN A 170 3.98 20.10 -22.12
CA ASN A 170 3.72 21.09 -23.17
C ASN A 170 4.00 20.55 -24.58
N CYS A 171 5.01 19.68 -24.74
CA CYS A 171 5.38 19.15 -26.05
C CYS A 171 5.21 17.63 -26.15
N GLU A 172 4.68 16.99 -25.10
CA GLU A 172 4.37 15.57 -25.00
C GLU A 172 5.59 14.64 -25.23
N ARG A 173 6.81 15.17 -25.06
CA ARG A 173 8.04 14.37 -25.23
C ARG A 173 8.46 13.79 -23.89
N ALA A 174 8.83 12.51 -23.92
CA ALA A 174 9.41 11.80 -22.79
C ALA A 174 10.87 11.42 -23.05
N GLU A 175 11.63 11.33 -21.97
CA GLU A 175 13.06 11.00 -21.98
C GLU A 175 13.36 9.94 -20.92
N PHE A 176 13.69 8.73 -21.38
CA PHE A 176 14.02 7.56 -20.57
C PHE A 176 15.52 7.35 -20.39
N ASP A 177 16.35 7.91 -21.26
CA ASP A 177 17.81 7.82 -21.12
C ASP A 177 18.29 8.76 -20.01
N ILE A 178 18.32 8.23 -18.79
CA ILE A 178 18.75 8.91 -17.57
C ILE A 178 20.10 8.37 -17.05
N HIS A 179 20.76 7.48 -17.78
CA HIS A 179 21.97 6.78 -17.33
C HIS A 179 23.17 7.72 -17.13
N ASN A 180 23.14 8.90 -17.76
CA ASN A 180 24.18 9.92 -17.62
C ASN A 180 23.98 10.84 -16.40
N ILE A 181 22.95 10.62 -15.57
CA ILE A 181 22.72 11.38 -14.34
C ILE A 181 23.58 10.78 -13.22
N HIS A 182 24.67 11.46 -12.87
CA HIS A 182 25.51 11.10 -11.72
C HIS A 182 24.65 10.90 -10.46
N ARG A 183 24.82 9.73 -9.79
CA ARG A 183 24.13 9.29 -8.56
C ARG A 183 22.69 8.78 -8.71
N PHE A 184 22.27 8.37 -9.90
CA PHE A 184 21.02 7.62 -10.08
C PHE A 184 21.30 6.12 -10.12
N ASN A 185 20.88 5.40 -9.08
CA ASN A 185 21.08 3.95 -8.96
C ASN A 185 19.99 3.17 -9.68
N VAL A 186 20.31 1.93 -10.07
CA VAL A 186 19.34 0.96 -10.57
C VAL A 186 18.26 0.76 -9.51
N GLY A 187 17.01 1.06 -9.86
CA GLY A 187 15.88 0.96 -8.93
C GLY A 187 15.49 2.28 -8.26
N ASP A 188 16.18 3.39 -8.50
CA ASP A 188 15.73 4.70 -8.05
C ASP A 188 14.41 5.12 -8.72
N LEU A 189 13.73 6.07 -8.07
CA LEU A 189 12.42 6.55 -8.47
C LEU A 189 12.56 7.82 -9.30
N GLY A 190 11.65 7.99 -10.26
CA GLY A 190 11.57 9.20 -11.07
C GLY A 190 11.45 10.47 -10.24
N ILE A 191 10.76 10.41 -9.09
CA ILE A 191 10.60 11.56 -8.22
C ILE A 191 11.93 12.15 -7.71
N ASP A 192 12.96 11.31 -7.62
CA ASP A 192 14.31 11.70 -7.19
C ASP A 192 15.16 12.30 -8.32
N LEU A 193 14.63 12.30 -9.55
CA LEU A 193 15.29 12.96 -10.66
C LEU A 193 15.47 14.47 -10.36
N PRO A 194 16.60 15.07 -10.78
CA PRO A 194 16.80 16.51 -10.63
C PRO A 194 15.77 17.32 -11.44
N GLY A 195 15.57 18.58 -11.08
CA GLY A 195 14.72 19.46 -11.89
C GLY A 195 15.33 19.67 -13.27
N LYS A 196 14.53 19.48 -14.34
CA LYS A 196 14.97 19.62 -15.73
C LYS A 196 14.03 20.51 -16.54
N LYS A 197 14.60 21.29 -17.46
CA LYS A 197 13.86 22.03 -18.49
C LYS A 197 13.85 21.23 -19.79
N CYS A 198 12.71 21.23 -20.47
CA CYS A 198 12.57 20.59 -21.77
C CYS A 198 13.50 21.26 -22.78
N PRO A 199 14.39 20.52 -23.46
CA PRO A 199 15.34 21.09 -24.41
C PRO A 199 14.66 21.66 -25.67
N PHE A 200 13.38 21.33 -25.90
CA PHE A 200 12.65 21.74 -27.09
C PHE A 200 11.76 22.97 -26.88
N CYS A 201 11.16 23.13 -25.70
CA CYS A 201 10.23 24.24 -25.42
C CYS A 201 10.56 25.05 -24.17
N GLY A 202 11.62 24.69 -23.43
CA GLY A 202 12.07 25.41 -22.23
C GLY A 202 11.17 25.29 -20.99
N LYS A 203 10.02 24.62 -21.07
CA LYS A 203 9.14 24.38 -19.91
C LYS A 203 9.73 23.35 -18.94
N SER A 204 9.39 23.45 -17.66
CA SER A 204 9.78 22.43 -16.68
C SER A 204 9.21 21.07 -17.06
N MET A 205 10.01 20.02 -16.90
CA MET A 205 9.55 18.65 -17.14
C MET A 205 9.04 18.02 -15.85
N THR A 206 7.98 17.22 -15.98
CA THR A 206 7.46 16.37 -14.92
C THR A 206 8.34 15.15 -14.77
N LYS A 207 8.55 14.71 -13.54
CA LYS A 207 9.33 13.53 -13.18
C LYS A 207 8.38 12.35 -12.96
N CYS A 208 8.65 11.20 -13.56
CA CYS A 208 7.73 10.06 -13.58
C CYS A 208 8.46 8.72 -13.45
N GLY A 209 7.73 7.68 -13.06
CA GLY A 209 8.21 6.29 -13.02
C GLY A 209 8.65 5.83 -11.63
N PHE A 210 8.10 4.71 -11.17
CA PHE A 210 8.48 4.02 -9.93
C PHE A 210 9.43 2.85 -10.18
N ASN A 211 9.74 2.57 -11.45
CA ASN A 211 10.61 1.49 -11.88
C ASN A 211 10.17 0.14 -11.29
N LEU A 212 8.92 -0.24 -11.61
CA LEU A 212 8.27 -1.46 -11.13
C LEU A 212 8.18 -2.46 -12.29
N PRO A 213 8.93 -3.59 -12.23
CA PRO A 213 8.80 -4.66 -13.22
C PRO A 213 7.39 -5.27 -13.19
N ALA A 214 6.93 -5.80 -14.32
CA ALA A 214 5.58 -6.39 -14.44
C ALA A 214 5.52 -7.81 -13.86
N GLU A 215 6.64 -8.51 -13.81
CA GLU A 215 6.78 -9.92 -13.48
C GLU A 215 6.30 -10.29 -12.07
N PRO A 216 6.46 -9.45 -11.03
CA PRO A 216 5.81 -9.69 -9.74
C PRO A 216 4.27 -9.82 -9.83
N PHE A 217 3.65 -9.23 -10.85
CA PHE A 217 2.20 -9.27 -11.08
C PHE A 217 1.80 -10.32 -12.14
N LEU A 218 2.55 -10.38 -13.25
CA LEU A 218 2.21 -11.18 -14.45
C LEU A 218 3.04 -12.46 -14.64
N GLY A 219 4.02 -12.73 -13.77
CA GLY A 219 4.98 -13.83 -13.93
C GLY A 219 6.11 -13.51 -14.91
N SER A 220 7.18 -14.31 -14.89
CA SER A 220 8.40 -14.06 -15.68
C SER A 220 8.19 -14.08 -17.19
N ASN A 221 7.29 -14.94 -17.65
CA ASN A 221 6.97 -15.12 -19.07
C ASN A 221 5.61 -14.53 -19.45
N PHE A 222 4.99 -13.77 -18.54
CA PHE A 222 3.64 -13.25 -18.76
C PHE A 222 2.69 -14.43 -19.04
N ASP A 223 2.78 -15.45 -18.19
CA ASP A 223 2.10 -16.73 -18.36
C ASP A 223 0.88 -16.88 -17.44
N SER A 224 0.87 -16.17 -16.32
CA SER A 224 -0.16 -16.33 -15.28
C SER A 224 -0.11 -15.17 -14.28
N PHE A 225 -1.27 -14.77 -13.78
CA PHE A 225 -1.31 -13.92 -12.59
C PHE A 225 -0.61 -14.61 -11.43
N ARG A 226 0.26 -13.86 -10.75
CA ARG A 226 0.95 -14.35 -9.54
C ARG A 226 0.34 -13.85 -8.25
N SER A 227 -0.66 -12.97 -8.34
CA SER A 227 -1.25 -12.27 -7.21
C SER A 227 -2.68 -11.81 -7.51
N CYS A 228 -3.53 -11.79 -6.48
CA CYS A 228 -4.83 -11.12 -6.54
C CYS A 228 -4.67 -9.60 -6.65
N ILE A 229 -5.74 -8.90 -7.03
CA ILE A 229 -5.81 -7.44 -6.87
C ILE A 229 -6.40 -7.14 -5.51
N ASP A 230 -5.57 -6.62 -4.60
CA ASP A 230 -5.99 -6.22 -3.27
C ASP A 230 -6.56 -4.80 -3.29
N VAL A 231 -7.81 -4.66 -2.83
CA VAL A 231 -8.47 -3.37 -2.65
C VAL A 231 -8.89 -3.23 -1.21
N ASN A 232 -8.52 -2.12 -0.58
CA ASN A 232 -8.77 -1.85 0.82
C ASN A 232 -9.77 -0.71 0.95
N PHE A 233 -10.69 -0.86 1.90
CA PHE A 233 -11.69 0.15 2.25
C PHE A 233 -11.68 0.44 3.73
N ALA A 234 -12.06 1.68 4.07
CA ALA A 234 -12.35 2.04 5.45
C ALA A 234 -13.48 1.15 6.00
N ARG A 235 -13.40 0.86 7.30
CA ARG A 235 -14.23 -0.14 7.97
C ARG A 235 -15.73 0.14 7.78
N GLU A 236 -16.11 1.39 7.92
CA GLU A 236 -17.46 1.93 7.86
C GLU A 236 -18.09 1.89 6.46
N TYR A 237 -17.28 1.83 5.41
CA TYR A 237 -17.75 1.85 4.03
C TYR A 237 -17.78 0.47 3.38
N PHE A 238 -17.04 -0.48 3.94
CA PHE A 238 -16.91 -1.83 3.40
C PHE A 238 -18.25 -2.52 3.07
N PRO A 239 -19.28 -2.54 3.95
CA PRO A 239 -20.55 -3.21 3.63
C PRO A 239 -21.30 -2.55 2.46
N LYS A 240 -21.31 -1.22 2.40
CA LYS A 240 -22.04 -0.48 1.36
C LYS A 240 -21.42 -0.69 -0.01
N ILE A 241 -20.09 -0.72 -0.10
CA ILE A 241 -19.37 -0.99 -1.36
C ILE A 241 -19.65 -2.39 -1.89
N LEU A 242 -19.73 -3.40 -1.00
CA LEU A 242 -20.11 -4.74 -1.42
C LEU A 242 -21.52 -4.78 -2.00
N CYS A 243 -22.48 -4.08 -1.37
CA CYS A 243 -23.84 -3.95 -1.90
C CYS A 243 -23.86 -3.23 -3.26
N ASP A 244 -23.15 -2.11 -3.39
CA ASP A 244 -23.11 -1.34 -4.64
C ASP A 244 -22.46 -2.16 -5.77
N PHE A 245 -21.44 -2.95 -5.46
CA PHE A 245 -20.80 -3.86 -6.42
C PHE A 245 -21.73 -5.00 -6.85
N ALA A 246 -22.42 -5.66 -5.91
CA ALA A 246 -23.42 -6.68 -6.22
C ALA A 246 -24.57 -6.14 -7.09
N ASN A 247 -24.84 -4.84 -7.01
CA ASN A 247 -25.90 -4.18 -7.75
C ASN A 247 -25.54 -3.76 -9.18
N ILE A 248 -24.31 -3.97 -9.65
CA ILE A 248 -23.93 -3.65 -11.04
C ILE A 248 -24.75 -4.51 -12.01
N ASP A 249 -25.72 -3.90 -12.69
CA ASP A 249 -26.63 -4.59 -13.62
C ASP A 249 -25.91 -5.35 -14.75
N ARG A 250 -24.72 -4.89 -15.12
CA ARG A 250 -23.90 -5.50 -16.17
C ARG A 250 -23.22 -6.80 -15.76
N ILE A 251 -23.10 -7.09 -14.45
CA ILE A 251 -22.41 -8.30 -13.97
C ILE A 251 -23.07 -9.58 -14.52
N GLY A 252 -24.40 -9.70 -14.45
CA GLY A 252 -25.09 -10.86 -15.02
C GLY A 252 -24.90 -10.99 -16.54
N GLN A 253 -24.89 -9.86 -17.25
CA GLN A 253 -24.68 -9.82 -18.71
C GLN A 253 -23.27 -10.30 -19.12
N MET A 254 -22.26 -10.13 -18.25
CA MET A 254 -20.87 -10.48 -18.52
C MET A 254 -20.60 -12.00 -18.46
N PHE A 255 -21.35 -12.75 -17.65
CA PHE A 255 -20.99 -14.13 -17.24
C PHE A 255 -21.95 -15.24 -17.70
N TYR A 256 -22.82 -14.98 -18.69
CA TYR A 256 -23.86 -15.93 -19.13
C TYR A 256 -24.74 -16.47 -17.97
N SER A 257 -24.99 -15.64 -16.96
CA SER A 257 -25.64 -16.05 -15.71
C SER A 257 -26.61 -14.98 -15.22
N ASP A 258 -27.71 -15.39 -14.58
CA ASP A 258 -28.64 -14.44 -13.98
C ASP A 258 -27.94 -13.63 -12.87
N LYS A 259 -28.28 -12.33 -12.74
CA LYS A 259 -27.68 -11.43 -11.74
C LYS A 259 -27.73 -12.02 -10.33
N MET A 260 -28.85 -12.66 -9.96
CA MET A 260 -29.01 -13.31 -8.65
C MET A 260 -28.05 -14.47 -8.45
N GLN A 261 -27.75 -15.25 -9.49
CA GLN A 261 -26.81 -16.37 -9.42
C GLN A 261 -25.36 -15.88 -9.21
N VAL A 262 -24.97 -14.75 -9.83
CA VAL A 262 -23.66 -14.13 -9.59
C VAL A 262 -23.56 -13.56 -8.18
N ILE A 263 -24.64 -12.94 -7.69
CA ILE A 263 -24.71 -12.46 -6.30
C ILE A 263 -24.57 -13.63 -5.32
N GLU A 264 -25.26 -14.76 -5.56
CA GLU A 264 -25.11 -15.98 -4.76
C GLU A 264 -23.68 -16.54 -4.81
N GLU A 265 -23.01 -16.51 -5.96
CA GLU A 265 -21.60 -16.92 -6.07
C GLU A 265 -20.65 -15.96 -5.36
N ILE A 266 -20.84 -14.64 -5.44
CA ILE A 266 -20.06 -13.65 -4.69
C ILE A 266 -20.24 -13.86 -3.18
N ILE A 267 -21.47 -14.15 -2.73
CA ILE A 267 -21.80 -14.41 -1.32
C ILE A 267 -21.17 -15.72 -0.82
N LYS A 268 -21.06 -16.75 -1.68
CA LYS A 268 -20.42 -18.04 -1.35
C LYS A 268 -18.91 -17.96 -1.08
N ILE A 269 -18.25 -16.82 -1.37
CA ILE A 269 -16.78 -16.68 -1.35
C ILE A 269 -16.31 -15.80 -0.17
N ILE A 270 -16.70 -16.16 1.04
CA ILE A 270 -16.13 -15.62 2.28
C ILE A 270 -15.16 -16.66 2.86
N GLY A 271 -14.01 -16.86 2.23
CA GLY A 271 -13.04 -17.90 2.63
C GLY A 271 -11.60 -17.56 2.25
N TYR A 272 -10.65 -18.08 3.04
CA TYR A 272 -9.22 -17.76 3.04
C TYR A 272 -8.52 -17.86 1.67
N HIS A 273 -7.49 -17.02 1.51
CA HIS A 273 -6.57 -16.96 0.39
C HIS A 273 -5.97 -18.35 0.04
N SER A 274 -6.35 -18.92 -1.11
CA SER A 274 -5.64 -20.09 -1.66
C SER A 274 -4.44 -19.60 -2.49
N PRO A 275 -3.19 -19.87 -2.10
CA PRO A 275 -1.99 -19.29 -2.71
C PRO A 275 -1.66 -19.84 -4.12
N LYS A 276 -2.56 -20.59 -4.76
CA LYS A 276 -2.34 -21.23 -6.07
C LYS A 276 -3.61 -21.32 -6.89
N THR A 277 -4.18 -20.20 -7.31
CA THR A 277 -5.21 -20.21 -8.35
C THR A 277 -4.70 -19.46 -9.58
N THR A 278 -4.77 -20.10 -10.74
CA THR A 278 -4.52 -19.47 -12.05
C THR A 278 -5.65 -18.52 -12.46
N THR A 279 -6.79 -18.57 -11.76
CA THR A 279 -7.94 -17.70 -11.99
C THR A 279 -7.70 -16.30 -11.40
N PRO A 280 -7.97 -15.22 -12.15
CA PRO A 280 -7.94 -13.85 -11.65
C PRO A 280 -8.95 -13.63 -10.52
N GLN A 281 -8.55 -12.89 -9.49
CA GLN A 281 -9.37 -12.61 -8.30
C GLN A 281 -9.20 -11.17 -7.83
N ILE A 282 -10.28 -10.58 -7.34
CA ILE A 282 -10.27 -9.30 -6.62
C ILE A 282 -10.43 -9.62 -5.14
N CYS A 283 -9.48 -9.18 -4.33
CA CYS A 283 -9.51 -9.31 -2.90
C CYS A 283 -9.97 -7.98 -2.29
N VAL A 284 -11.22 -7.94 -1.85
CA VAL A 284 -11.84 -6.76 -1.23
C VAL A 284 -11.70 -6.89 0.27
N ASN A 285 -10.86 -6.03 0.84
CA ASN A 285 -10.41 -6.08 2.22
C ASN A 285 -11.01 -4.93 3.04
N GLN A 286 -11.57 -5.26 4.19
CA GLN A 286 -11.85 -4.29 5.24
C GLN A 286 -10.55 -3.97 5.96
N LYS A 287 -10.06 -2.75 5.79
CA LYS A 287 -8.85 -2.33 6.48
C LYS A 287 -9.16 -2.14 7.96
N GLN A 288 -8.40 -2.85 8.81
CA GLN A 288 -8.61 -2.78 10.25
C GLN A 288 -8.05 -1.50 10.87
N ASP A 289 -6.86 -1.08 10.43
CA ASP A 289 -6.26 0.15 10.92
C ASP A 289 -7.03 1.37 10.40
N PRO A 290 -7.14 2.43 11.22
CA PRO A 290 -8.03 3.54 10.93
C PRO A 290 -7.47 4.50 9.88
N SER A 291 -6.37 4.20 9.17
CA SER A 291 -5.72 5.17 8.30
C SER A 291 -6.61 5.65 7.15
N LEU A 292 -7.46 4.80 6.56
CA LEU A 292 -8.38 5.27 5.51
C LEU A 292 -9.50 6.15 6.08
N SER A 293 -10.03 5.81 7.26
CA SER A 293 -10.99 6.65 7.98
C SER A 293 -10.39 7.99 8.37
N PHE A 294 -9.14 7.97 8.86
CA PHE A 294 -8.38 9.16 9.20
C PHE A 294 -8.11 10.03 7.96
N LEU A 295 -7.74 9.43 6.83
CA LEU A 295 -7.52 10.17 5.59
C LEU A 295 -8.81 10.86 5.11
N HIS A 296 -9.95 10.18 5.19
CA HIS A 296 -11.25 10.78 4.86
C HIS A 296 -11.58 11.94 5.81
N PHE A 297 -11.45 11.74 7.12
CA PHE A 297 -11.64 12.82 8.10
C PHE A 297 -10.78 14.06 7.77
N LEU A 298 -9.50 13.86 7.44
CA LEU A 298 -8.60 14.96 7.07
C LEU A 298 -9.06 15.65 5.78
N SER A 299 -9.36 14.88 4.74
CA SER A 299 -9.86 15.39 3.46
C SER A 299 -11.14 16.21 3.63
N ASP A 300 -12.13 15.65 4.32
CA ASP A 300 -13.46 16.26 4.48
C ASP A 300 -13.40 17.52 5.34
N THR A 301 -12.58 17.51 6.40
CA THR A 301 -12.46 18.64 7.32
C THR A 301 -11.65 19.78 6.73
N THR A 302 -10.64 19.49 5.91
CA THR A 302 -9.77 20.52 5.30
C THR A 302 -10.27 21.00 3.94
N GLY A 303 -11.09 20.21 3.26
CA GLY A 303 -11.48 20.44 1.87
C GLY A 303 -10.35 20.19 0.86
N VAL A 304 -9.18 19.69 1.29
CA VAL A 304 -8.07 19.36 0.39
C VAL A 304 -8.23 17.92 -0.08
N ASN A 305 -8.29 17.72 -1.39
CA ASN A 305 -8.34 16.37 -1.95
C ASN A 305 -6.96 15.68 -1.82
N PRO A 306 -6.88 14.47 -1.23
CA PRO A 306 -5.62 13.75 -1.09
C PRO A 306 -4.89 13.46 -2.41
N LYS A 307 -5.60 13.46 -3.55
CA LYS A 307 -5.03 13.23 -4.89
C LYS A 307 -4.29 14.45 -5.44
N ASP A 308 -4.58 15.64 -4.92
CA ASP A 308 -3.97 16.89 -5.36
C ASP A 308 -2.71 17.24 -4.55
N ILE A 309 -2.35 16.42 -3.55
CA ILE A 309 -1.18 16.61 -2.71
C ILE A 309 0.10 16.35 -3.52
N PRO A 310 1.06 17.30 -3.59
CA PRO A 310 2.30 17.13 -4.34
C PRO A 310 3.23 16.11 -3.66
N MET A 311 3.80 15.21 -4.47
CA MET A 311 4.71 14.18 -3.97
C MET A 311 6.15 14.68 -3.77
N ASP A 312 6.50 15.89 -4.25
CA ASP A 312 7.86 16.44 -4.22
C ASP A 312 8.02 17.66 -3.30
N ASP A 313 7.11 17.82 -2.33
CA ASP A 313 7.19 18.86 -1.31
C ASP A 313 8.47 18.69 -0.44
N LYS A 314 9.38 19.65 -0.57
CA LYS A 314 10.65 19.67 0.15
C LYS A 314 10.51 19.81 1.66
N LYS A 315 9.44 20.47 2.15
CA LYS A 315 9.19 20.59 3.58
C LYS A 315 8.77 19.25 4.17
N ILE A 316 7.91 18.50 3.47
CA ILE A 316 7.54 17.13 3.86
C ILE A 316 8.78 16.23 3.85
N LEU A 317 9.58 16.28 2.77
CA LEU A 317 10.84 15.52 2.69
C LEU A 317 11.78 15.82 3.87
N SER A 318 11.86 17.08 4.30
CA SER A 318 12.71 17.48 5.43
C SER A 318 12.33 16.83 6.75
N LEU A 319 11.05 16.46 6.95
CA LEU A 319 10.56 15.84 8.18
C LEU A 319 11.20 14.46 8.43
N PHE A 320 11.66 13.77 7.39
CA PHE A 320 12.35 12.48 7.53
C PHE A 320 13.78 12.61 8.06
N SER A 321 14.30 13.84 8.21
CA SER A 321 15.67 14.11 8.67
C SER A 321 15.78 15.17 9.77
N SER A 322 14.70 15.89 10.08
CA SER A 322 14.70 17.04 10.98
C SER A 322 13.31 17.32 11.56
N THR A 323 13.25 17.94 12.73
CA THR A 323 12.02 18.47 13.34
C THR A 323 11.76 19.93 12.97
N GLU A 324 12.74 20.62 12.35
CA GLU A 324 12.66 22.05 12.04
C GLU A 324 11.45 22.41 11.18
N GLY A 325 11.05 21.53 10.27
CA GLY A 325 9.85 21.73 9.44
C GLY A 325 8.56 21.85 10.26
N LEU A 326 8.52 21.31 11.49
CA LEU A 326 7.40 21.43 12.41
C LEU A 326 7.48 22.67 13.32
N GLY A 327 8.59 23.41 13.28
CA GLY A 327 8.85 24.56 14.16
C GLY A 327 9.29 24.20 15.57
N ILE A 328 9.81 22.99 15.80
CA ILE A 328 10.25 22.51 17.12
C ILE A 328 11.68 21.94 17.08
N THR A 329 12.31 21.79 18.24
CA THR A 329 13.60 21.10 18.41
C THR A 329 13.39 19.65 18.88
N SER A 330 14.41 18.81 18.71
CA SER A 330 14.39 17.43 19.21
C SER A 330 14.20 17.34 20.73
N ASP A 331 14.66 18.35 21.48
CA ASP A 331 14.55 18.37 22.94
C ASP A 331 13.10 18.45 23.41
N HIS A 332 12.23 19.11 22.63
CA HIS A 332 10.80 19.15 22.90
C HIS A 332 10.13 17.76 22.83
N ILE A 333 10.76 16.81 22.13
CA ILE A 333 10.24 15.45 21.93
C ILE A 333 11.28 14.40 22.32
N GLN A 334 12.00 14.67 23.41
CA GLN A 334 12.89 13.71 24.10
C GLN A 334 13.97 13.12 23.17
N GLY A 335 14.57 14.00 22.35
CA GLY A 335 15.69 13.67 21.48
C GLY A 335 15.29 12.96 20.18
N VAL A 336 14.00 12.82 19.86
CA VAL A 336 13.56 12.40 18.52
C VAL A 336 13.92 13.50 17.53
N SER A 337 14.72 13.17 16.52
CA SER A 337 15.34 14.14 15.60
C SER A 337 14.69 14.20 14.21
N VAL A 338 13.53 13.56 14.05
CA VAL A 338 12.72 13.55 12.83
C VAL A 338 11.28 13.96 13.15
N GLY A 339 10.58 14.54 12.18
CA GLY A 339 9.20 15.05 12.30
C GLY A 339 8.09 14.05 11.93
N THR A 340 8.36 12.74 11.93
CA THR A 340 7.41 11.71 11.44
C THR A 340 6.52 11.07 12.52
N LEU A 341 6.68 11.46 13.80
CA LEU A 341 5.89 10.93 14.92
C LEU A 341 4.38 10.96 14.64
N GLY A 342 3.67 9.93 15.11
CA GLY A 342 2.22 9.79 14.93
C GLY A 342 1.78 9.49 13.49
N THR A 343 2.68 9.44 12.52
CA THR A 343 2.32 9.12 11.14
C THR A 343 2.38 7.61 10.91
N PRO A 344 1.33 6.97 10.38
CA PRO A 344 1.36 5.54 10.02
C PRO A 344 2.56 5.18 9.15
N ASP A 345 3.10 3.96 9.33
CA ASP A 345 4.29 3.39 8.68
C ASP A 345 5.63 4.12 8.96
N VAL A 346 5.65 5.46 8.96
CA VAL A 346 6.88 6.27 9.05
C VAL A 346 7.17 6.86 10.44
N GLY A 347 6.21 6.76 11.36
CA GLY A 347 6.31 7.26 12.74
C GLY A 347 6.59 6.18 13.79
N SER A 348 6.74 4.91 13.40
CA SER A 348 7.12 3.84 14.33
C SER A 348 8.56 4.01 14.81
N PHE A 349 8.89 3.48 15.99
CA PHE A 349 10.25 3.59 16.53
C PHE A 349 11.30 2.86 15.68
N ASP A 350 10.96 1.73 15.07
CA ASP A 350 11.87 1.02 14.16
C ASP A 350 12.19 1.86 12.93
N THR A 351 11.18 2.49 12.32
CA THR A 351 11.39 3.41 11.20
C THR A 351 12.20 4.63 11.64
N ILE A 352 11.84 5.26 12.75
CA ILE A 352 12.55 6.44 13.29
C ILE A 352 14.02 6.11 13.56
N LYS A 353 14.34 4.96 14.18
CA LYS A 353 15.71 4.52 14.47
C LYS A 353 16.57 4.52 13.20
N ILE A 354 16.04 4.00 12.09
CA ILE A 354 16.75 3.95 10.81
C ILE A 354 16.83 5.35 10.18
N LEU A 355 15.74 6.13 10.20
CA LEU A 355 15.72 7.51 9.67
C LEU A 355 16.76 8.41 10.37
N GLU A 356 16.88 8.30 11.70
CA GLU A 356 17.83 9.09 12.49
C GLU A 356 19.29 8.75 12.14
N LEU A 357 19.56 7.49 11.80
CA LEU A 357 20.88 7.00 11.38
C LEU A 357 21.23 7.45 9.96
N ILE A 358 20.31 7.27 9.00
CA ILE A 358 20.61 7.46 7.57
C ILE A 358 20.36 8.88 7.06
N ARG A 359 19.52 9.68 7.76
CA ARG A 359 19.17 11.07 7.42
C ARG A 359 18.84 11.25 5.92
N PRO A 360 17.77 10.60 5.44
CA PRO A 360 17.48 10.48 4.01
C PRO A 360 17.30 11.84 3.35
N LYS A 361 17.79 11.95 2.11
CA LYS A 361 17.65 13.16 1.28
C LYS A 361 16.79 12.92 0.05
N ARG A 362 16.40 11.67 -0.20
CA ARG A 362 15.66 11.23 -1.37
C ARG A 362 14.42 10.45 -0.95
N TYR A 363 13.41 10.45 -1.80
CA TYR A 363 12.21 9.64 -1.61
C TYR A 363 12.55 8.14 -1.70
N SER A 364 13.46 7.74 -2.60
CA SER A 364 13.94 6.35 -2.69
C SER A 364 14.58 5.85 -1.40
N ASP A 365 15.32 6.72 -0.68
CA ASP A 365 15.90 6.36 0.61
C ASP A 365 14.80 6.02 1.63
N ILE A 366 13.76 6.85 1.71
CA ILE A 366 12.63 6.66 2.63
C ILE A 366 11.89 5.36 2.28
N LEU A 367 11.67 5.11 0.98
CA LEU A 367 11.04 3.88 0.53
C LEU A 367 11.87 2.64 0.91
N LYS A 368 13.21 2.71 0.81
CA LYS A 368 14.10 1.64 1.28
C LYS A 368 13.98 1.43 2.78
N VAL A 369 13.88 2.48 3.59
CA VAL A 369 13.65 2.35 5.04
C VAL A 369 12.35 1.60 5.33
N ILE A 370 11.23 2.01 4.71
CA ILE A 370 9.94 1.32 4.88
C ILE A 370 10.06 -0.14 4.47
N ASN A 371 10.75 -0.41 3.35
CA ASN A 371 10.97 -1.77 2.90
C ASN A 371 11.72 -2.63 3.93
N MET A 372 12.78 -2.07 4.51
CA MET A 372 13.64 -2.76 5.47
C MET A 372 12.92 -3.06 6.79
N VAL A 373 12.10 -2.13 7.29
CA VAL A 373 11.30 -2.32 8.53
C VAL A 373 10.23 -3.39 8.36
N ASN A 374 9.62 -3.47 7.17
CA ASN A 374 8.56 -4.45 6.91
C ASN A 374 9.09 -5.81 6.40
N GLY A 375 10.42 -5.94 6.22
CA GLY A 375 11.09 -7.19 5.86
C GLY A 375 11.69 -7.90 7.08
N THR A 376 11.78 -9.23 7.03
CA THR A 376 12.37 -10.04 8.10
C THR A 376 13.84 -10.36 7.78
N ASN A 377 14.75 -10.03 8.70
CA ASN A 377 16.20 -10.11 8.54
C ASN A 377 16.74 -9.33 7.32
N VAL A 378 16.12 -8.18 7.04
CA VAL A 378 16.57 -7.25 5.98
C VAL A 378 17.45 -6.14 6.57
N TRP A 379 17.00 -5.52 7.67
CA TRP A 379 17.77 -4.53 8.42
C TRP A 379 18.71 -5.19 9.44
N GLU A 380 18.13 -5.72 10.53
CA GLU A 380 18.87 -6.31 11.65
C GLU A 380 19.65 -7.54 11.19
N GLU A 381 20.88 -7.69 11.68
CA GLU A 381 21.83 -8.76 11.33
C GLU A 381 22.24 -8.82 9.84
N ASN A 382 21.79 -7.84 9.04
CA ASN A 382 22.02 -7.77 7.61
C ASN A 382 22.46 -6.36 7.18
N SER A 383 21.56 -5.52 6.66
CA SER A 383 21.92 -4.19 6.14
C SER A 383 22.49 -3.26 7.21
N GLU A 384 22.07 -3.38 8.47
CA GLU A 384 22.57 -2.52 9.55
C GLU A 384 24.10 -2.60 9.68
N PHE A 385 24.66 -3.82 9.68
CA PHE A 385 26.10 -4.05 9.77
C PHE A 385 26.83 -3.45 8.56
N LEU A 386 26.30 -3.70 7.36
CA LEU A 386 26.88 -3.19 6.11
C LEU A 386 26.98 -1.66 6.09
N ILE A 387 26.02 -0.97 6.71
CA ILE A 387 25.94 0.48 6.77
C ILE A 387 26.81 1.06 7.88
N ARG A 388 26.75 0.48 9.08
CA ARG A 388 27.54 0.95 10.23
C ARG A 388 29.04 0.79 10.01
N ASP A 389 29.44 -0.27 9.32
CA ASP A 389 30.84 -0.57 9.04
C ASP A 389 31.31 0.05 7.71
N HIS A 390 30.48 0.89 7.07
CA HIS A 390 30.77 1.58 5.82
C HIS A 390 31.20 0.65 4.67
N ILE A 391 30.67 -0.58 4.64
CA ILE A 391 30.97 -1.60 3.63
C ILE A 391 30.29 -1.26 2.31
N VAL A 392 29.03 -0.82 2.36
CA VAL A 392 28.28 -0.33 1.19
C VAL A 392 27.51 0.95 1.50
N PRO A 393 27.24 1.81 0.51
CA PRO A 393 26.29 2.90 0.64
C PRO A 393 24.86 2.40 0.90
N PHE A 394 24.05 3.16 1.64
CA PHE A 394 22.63 2.85 1.90
C PHE A 394 21.80 2.64 0.63
N SER A 395 22.10 3.43 -0.39
CA SER A 395 21.46 3.36 -1.70
C SER A 395 21.63 2.01 -2.40
N ASP A 396 22.67 1.24 -2.04
CA ASP A 396 23.05 0.00 -2.71
C ASP A 396 22.52 -1.24 -1.96
N CYS A 397 22.01 -1.08 -0.74
CA CYS A 397 21.44 -2.17 0.05
C CYS A 397 20.16 -2.74 -0.59
N ILE A 398 19.99 -4.06 -0.42
CA ILE A 398 18.78 -4.79 -0.79
C ILE A 398 17.66 -4.42 0.19
N SER A 399 16.58 -3.84 -0.32
CA SER A 399 15.40 -3.51 0.49
C SER A 399 14.14 -4.22 0.00
N SER A 400 14.01 -4.43 -1.31
CA SER A 400 12.84 -5.02 -1.94
C SER A 400 13.20 -6.20 -2.83
N ARG A 401 12.19 -7.00 -3.19
CA ARG A 401 12.37 -8.04 -4.23
C ARG A 401 12.72 -7.41 -5.59
N GLU A 402 12.15 -6.25 -5.91
CA GLU A 402 12.40 -5.54 -7.17
C GLU A 402 13.85 -5.05 -7.25
N ASP A 403 14.46 -4.64 -6.13
CA ASP A 403 15.89 -4.28 -6.08
C ASP A 403 16.76 -5.44 -6.58
N ILE A 404 16.45 -6.68 -6.16
CA ILE A 404 17.17 -7.88 -6.63
C ILE A 404 17.00 -8.07 -8.12
N MET A 405 15.75 -8.09 -8.59
CA MET A 405 15.48 -8.36 -9.99
C MET A 405 16.12 -7.32 -10.91
N LEU A 406 15.98 -6.04 -10.60
CA LEU A 406 16.51 -4.95 -11.40
C LEU A 406 18.05 -4.94 -11.39
N TYR A 407 18.67 -5.17 -10.24
CA TYR A 407 20.13 -5.24 -10.14
C TYR A 407 20.72 -6.42 -10.93
N LEU A 408 20.09 -7.60 -10.86
CA LEU A 408 20.53 -8.77 -11.63
C LEU A 408 20.41 -8.53 -13.15
N LEU A 409 19.31 -7.93 -13.59
CA LEU A 409 19.10 -7.56 -15.00
C LEU A 409 20.14 -6.55 -15.49
N ASP A 410 20.44 -5.53 -14.68
CA ASP A 410 21.48 -4.54 -14.99
C ASP A 410 22.87 -5.18 -15.13
N LYS A 411 23.16 -6.22 -14.33
CA LYS A 411 24.39 -7.02 -14.43
C LYS A 411 24.40 -8.06 -15.56
N GLY A 412 23.36 -8.06 -16.41
CA GLY A 412 23.27 -8.94 -17.57
C GLY A 412 22.80 -10.37 -17.26
N ILE A 413 22.32 -10.64 -16.03
CA ILE A 413 21.65 -11.91 -15.74
C ILE A 413 20.32 -11.93 -16.47
N ASN A 414 20.02 -13.04 -17.16
CA ASN A 414 18.79 -13.15 -17.94
C ASN A 414 17.54 -13.04 -17.03
N ARG A 415 16.44 -12.57 -17.63
CA ARG A 415 15.18 -12.25 -16.93
C ARG A 415 14.59 -13.43 -16.15
N GLU A 416 14.66 -14.63 -16.69
CA GLU A 416 14.12 -15.83 -16.04
C GLU A 416 14.93 -16.19 -14.77
N SER A 417 16.26 -16.21 -14.86
CA SER A 417 17.14 -16.44 -13.71
C SER A 417 16.98 -15.33 -12.67
N ALA A 418 16.96 -14.06 -13.09
CA ALA A 418 16.77 -12.93 -12.18
C ALA A 418 15.45 -13.03 -11.40
N PHE A 419 14.36 -13.38 -12.08
CA PHE A 419 13.05 -13.61 -11.45
C PHE A 419 13.08 -14.77 -10.46
N LYS A 420 13.67 -15.91 -10.84
CA LYS A 420 13.76 -17.10 -9.98
C LYS A 420 14.61 -16.86 -8.73
N ILE A 421 15.74 -16.16 -8.87
CA ILE A 421 16.60 -15.76 -7.75
C ILE A 421 15.84 -14.83 -6.82
N MET A 422 15.21 -13.77 -7.37
CA MET A 422 14.37 -12.85 -6.59
C MET A 422 13.30 -13.60 -5.78
N GLU A 423 12.52 -14.48 -6.41
CA GLU A 423 11.47 -15.27 -5.75
C GLU A 423 12.02 -16.20 -4.66
N CYS A 424 13.22 -16.76 -4.88
CA CYS A 424 13.92 -17.59 -3.92
C CYS A 424 14.29 -16.79 -2.66
N VAL A 425 14.94 -15.63 -2.84
CA VAL A 425 15.39 -14.77 -1.74
C VAL A 425 14.20 -14.17 -0.99
N ARG A 426 13.21 -13.64 -1.73
CA ARG A 426 12.01 -13.03 -1.14
C ARG A 426 11.27 -13.94 -0.16
N LYS A 427 11.25 -15.26 -0.42
CA LYS A 427 10.53 -16.25 0.39
C LYS A 427 11.42 -16.91 1.46
N GLY A 428 12.62 -16.37 1.71
CA GLY A 428 13.58 -16.92 2.67
C GLY A 428 14.21 -18.24 2.26
N LYS A 429 13.93 -18.74 1.04
CA LYS A 429 14.45 -20.04 0.60
C LYS A 429 15.97 -20.01 0.45
N ALA A 430 16.53 -18.87 0.03
CA ALA A 430 17.97 -18.68 -0.03
C ALA A 430 18.64 -18.80 1.35
N HIS A 431 17.95 -18.42 2.42
CA HIS A 431 18.41 -18.59 3.79
C HIS A 431 18.40 -20.05 4.23
N TYR A 432 17.26 -20.73 4.08
CA TYR A 432 17.11 -22.10 4.58
C TYR A 432 17.74 -23.18 3.70
N LEU A 433 17.78 -22.98 2.38
CA LEU A 433 18.20 -23.98 1.39
C LEU A 433 19.46 -23.58 0.62
N GLY A 434 19.91 -22.34 0.77
CA GLY A 434 20.92 -21.76 -0.10
C GLY A 434 20.39 -21.31 -1.47
N LEU A 435 21.20 -20.53 -2.18
CA LEU A 435 21.03 -20.29 -3.61
C LEU A 435 21.66 -21.47 -4.35
N LYS A 436 21.11 -21.80 -5.52
CA LYS A 436 21.70 -22.84 -6.36
C LYS A 436 23.11 -22.44 -6.80
N GLU A 437 24.01 -23.41 -6.92
CA GLU A 437 25.39 -23.18 -7.38
C GLU A 437 25.45 -22.52 -8.77
N GLU A 438 24.54 -22.90 -9.68
CA GLU A 438 24.40 -22.27 -11.01
C GLU A 438 24.19 -20.74 -10.89
N TRP A 439 23.30 -20.32 -9.99
CA TRP A 439 22.99 -18.90 -9.78
C TRP A 439 24.15 -18.16 -9.15
N ILE A 440 24.81 -18.76 -8.16
CA ILE A 440 25.99 -18.16 -7.51
C ILE A 440 27.12 -17.97 -8.54
N ASN A 441 27.37 -18.97 -9.38
CA ASN A 441 28.40 -18.90 -10.42
C ASN A 441 28.08 -17.83 -11.46
N ASP A 442 26.82 -17.74 -11.91
CA ASP A 442 26.39 -16.71 -12.84
C ASP A 442 26.51 -15.31 -12.22
N MET A 443 26.11 -15.14 -10.96
CA MET A 443 26.27 -13.88 -10.23
C MET A 443 27.75 -13.47 -10.11
N LYS A 444 28.63 -14.42 -9.76
CA LYS A 444 30.08 -14.17 -9.67
C LYS A 444 30.68 -13.80 -11.02
N LYS A 445 30.31 -14.49 -12.10
CA LYS A 445 30.75 -14.17 -13.47
C LYS A 445 30.28 -12.79 -13.92
N ALA A 446 29.09 -12.36 -13.48
CA ALA A 446 28.55 -11.03 -13.74
C ALA A 446 29.17 -9.93 -12.86
N GLY A 447 30.17 -10.26 -12.03
CA GLY A 447 30.85 -9.30 -11.16
C GLY A 447 30.02 -8.84 -9.97
N ILE A 448 29.00 -9.62 -9.56
CA ILE A 448 28.21 -9.31 -8.36
C ILE A 448 29.06 -9.61 -7.13
N PRO A 449 29.18 -8.67 -6.19
CA PRO A 449 30.08 -8.82 -5.04
C PRO A 449 29.56 -9.83 -4.01
N GLU A 450 30.49 -10.45 -3.28
CA GLU A 450 30.17 -11.51 -2.30
C GLU A 450 29.24 -11.02 -1.19
N TRP A 451 29.36 -9.75 -0.76
CA TRP A 451 28.47 -9.18 0.25
C TRP A 451 27.00 -9.24 -0.19
N TYR A 452 26.73 -9.11 -1.49
CA TYR A 452 25.38 -9.12 -2.03
C TYR A 452 24.78 -10.53 -1.96
N ILE A 453 25.57 -11.53 -2.37
CA ILE A 453 25.21 -12.95 -2.27
C ILE A 453 24.96 -13.32 -0.79
N ASN A 454 25.85 -12.91 0.11
CA ASN A 454 25.71 -13.14 1.55
C ASN A 454 24.46 -12.46 2.12
N SER A 455 24.13 -11.24 1.67
CA SER A 455 22.90 -10.56 2.07
C SER A 455 21.66 -11.32 1.62
N CYS A 456 21.65 -11.86 0.39
CA CYS A 456 20.57 -12.72 -0.10
C CYS A 456 20.34 -13.97 0.77
N HIS A 457 21.40 -14.56 1.34
CA HIS A 457 21.31 -15.71 2.25
C HIS A 457 20.80 -15.36 3.66
N LYS A 458 20.75 -14.08 4.03
CA LYS A 458 20.28 -13.66 5.35
C LYS A 458 18.80 -13.29 5.38
N VAL A 459 18.23 -12.95 4.23
CA VAL A 459 16.83 -12.53 4.12
C VAL A 459 15.89 -13.69 4.44
N PHE A 460 14.95 -13.47 5.36
CA PHE A 460 13.84 -14.41 5.61
C PHE A 460 12.61 -14.01 4.81
N TYR A 461 12.38 -12.70 4.68
CA TYR A 461 11.30 -12.15 3.89
C TYR A 461 11.65 -10.72 3.43
N LEU A 462 11.54 -10.46 2.12
CA LEU A 462 11.59 -9.08 1.59
C LEU A 462 10.18 -8.51 1.47
N VAL A 463 10.01 -7.21 1.18
CA VAL A 463 8.69 -6.65 0.80
C VAL A 463 8.66 -6.22 -0.66
N THR A 464 7.45 -5.99 -1.20
CA THR A 464 7.28 -5.56 -2.59
C THR A 464 7.44 -4.04 -2.59
N LYS A 465 8.23 -3.53 -3.50
CA LYS A 465 8.42 -2.08 -3.67
C LYS A 465 7.09 -1.39 -3.93
N THR A 466 6.16 -2.06 -4.61
CA THR A 466 4.82 -1.57 -4.91
C THR A 466 3.99 -1.32 -3.64
N ASP A 467 3.91 -2.29 -2.71
CA ASP A 467 3.12 -2.11 -1.47
C ASP A 467 3.70 -0.98 -0.62
N SER A 468 5.02 -0.95 -0.45
CA SER A 468 5.69 0.10 0.30
C SER A 468 5.58 1.47 -0.37
N SER A 469 5.55 1.53 -1.71
CA SER A 469 5.32 2.78 -2.43
C SER A 469 3.93 3.33 -2.12
N GLN A 470 2.91 2.48 -2.08
CA GLN A 470 1.54 2.87 -1.74
C GLN A 470 1.41 3.29 -0.27
N ARG A 471 2.06 2.58 0.67
CA ARG A 471 2.16 2.99 2.09
C ARG A 471 2.81 4.35 2.25
N LEU A 472 3.93 4.59 1.55
CA LEU A 472 4.63 5.86 1.59
C LEU A 472 3.80 6.99 0.99
N LEU A 473 3.07 6.74 -0.11
CA LEU A 473 2.13 7.73 -0.67
C LEU A 473 1.05 8.13 0.34
N LEU A 474 0.49 7.17 1.07
CA LEU A 474 -0.48 7.44 2.13
C LEU A 474 0.14 8.22 3.29
N SER A 475 1.33 7.81 3.74
CA SER A 475 2.11 8.51 4.77
C SER A 475 2.45 9.94 4.38
N TRP A 476 2.80 10.15 3.11
CA TRP A 476 3.09 11.46 2.54
C TRP A 476 1.88 12.40 2.61
N LYS A 477 0.69 11.87 2.29
CA LYS A 477 -0.59 12.59 2.43
C LYS A 477 -0.82 12.99 3.90
N PHE A 478 -0.59 12.09 4.86
CA PHE A 478 -0.68 12.43 6.28
C PHE A 478 0.31 13.50 6.72
N LEU A 479 1.56 13.45 6.26
CA LEU A 479 2.57 14.47 6.59
C LEU A 479 2.22 15.83 5.99
N TYR A 480 1.57 15.88 4.83
CA TYR A 480 1.02 17.12 4.28
C TYR A 480 0.00 17.74 5.24
N TYR A 481 -0.98 16.97 5.70
CA TYR A 481 -1.96 17.46 6.69
C TYR A 481 -1.30 17.83 8.02
N LYS A 482 -0.34 17.03 8.51
CA LYS A 482 0.42 17.33 9.73
C LYS A 482 1.17 18.66 9.64
N LEU A 483 1.71 18.98 8.47
CA LEU A 483 2.49 20.19 8.25
C LEU A 483 1.61 21.43 8.06
N TYR A 484 0.58 21.32 7.20
CA TYR A 484 -0.21 22.46 6.74
C TYR A 484 -1.55 22.64 7.47
N PHE A 485 -2.07 21.59 8.12
CA PHE A 485 -3.32 21.59 8.87
C PHE A 485 -3.15 20.93 10.25
N PRO A 486 -2.20 21.39 11.07
CA PRO A 486 -1.74 20.61 12.22
C PRO A 486 -2.82 20.42 13.29
N GLU A 487 -3.66 21.41 13.56
CA GLU A 487 -4.76 21.27 14.53
C GLU A 487 -5.76 20.17 14.12
N ILE A 488 -6.12 20.13 12.83
CA ILE A 488 -7.01 19.12 12.27
C ILE A 488 -6.33 17.75 12.29
N TYR A 489 -5.03 17.70 11.95
CA TYR A 489 -4.25 16.47 12.01
C TYR A 489 -4.24 15.86 13.40
N TYR A 490 -3.87 16.62 14.43
CA TYR A 490 -3.82 16.11 15.79
C TYR A 490 -5.22 15.78 16.32
N ASN A 491 -6.25 16.59 16.02
CA ASN A 491 -7.63 16.25 16.39
C ASN A 491 -8.04 14.88 15.82
N GLY A 492 -7.84 14.66 14.52
CA GLY A 492 -8.12 13.36 13.92
C GLY A 492 -7.24 12.25 14.49
N TRP A 493 -5.95 12.49 14.68
CA TRP A 493 -5.04 11.49 15.27
C TRP A 493 -5.52 11.04 16.65
N LEU A 494 -5.99 11.97 17.48
CA LEU A 494 -6.56 11.66 18.80
C LEU A 494 -7.84 10.84 18.73
N ASN A 495 -8.70 11.12 17.74
CA ASN A 495 -9.95 10.38 17.58
C ASN A 495 -9.73 8.96 17.03
N PHE A 496 -8.71 8.76 16.19
CA PHE A 496 -8.50 7.51 15.48
C PHE A 496 -7.41 6.61 16.10
N TYR A 497 -6.36 7.17 16.70
CA TYR A 497 -5.19 6.41 17.15
C TYR A 497 -4.92 6.47 18.65
N ALA A 498 -5.33 7.53 19.35
CA ALA A 498 -5.00 7.66 20.78
C ALA A 498 -5.90 6.78 21.66
N HIS A 499 -5.30 6.08 22.61
CA HIS A 499 -6.01 5.37 23.66
C HIS A 499 -6.48 6.35 24.76
N GLU A 500 -7.42 5.88 25.59
CA GLU A 500 -7.97 6.66 26.72
C GLU A 500 -6.89 7.21 27.66
N VAL A 501 -5.82 6.43 27.85
CA VAL A 501 -4.66 6.81 28.67
C VAL A 501 -3.92 7.99 28.03
N GLY A 502 -3.60 7.94 26.73
CA GLY A 502 -3.02 9.06 26.00
C GLY A 502 -3.86 10.33 26.11
N ILE A 503 -5.18 10.22 25.91
CA ILE A 503 -6.13 11.34 26.05
C ILE A 503 -6.07 11.98 27.44
N THR A 504 -5.90 11.16 28.49
CA THR A 504 -5.74 11.64 29.87
C THR A 504 -4.50 12.52 30.04
N PHE A 505 -3.39 12.15 29.39
CA PHE A 505 -2.16 12.95 29.46
C PHE A 505 -2.26 14.25 28.69
N ILE A 506 -3.02 14.27 27.61
CA ILE A 506 -3.28 15.51 26.89
C ILE A 506 -3.97 16.50 27.80
N LYS A 507 -5.06 16.12 28.47
CA LYS A 507 -5.76 17.03 29.39
C LYS A 507 -4.86 17.59 30.51
N LYS A 508 -3.76 16.91 30.83
CA LYS A 508 -2.81 17.31 31.89
C LYS A 508 -1.63 18.15 31.37
N GLY A 509 -1.47 18.32 30.07
CA GLY A 509 -0.45 19.18 29.47
C GLY A 509 0.94 18.56 29.33
N TYR A 510 1.84 19.32 28.67
CA TYR A 510 3.18 18.89 28.27
C TYR A 510 4.03 18.32 29.40
N GLU A 511 4.15 19.03 30.53
CA GLU A 511 5.02 18.59 31.64
C GLU A 511 4.56 17.28 32.28
N ASN A 512 3.25 17.02 32.29
CA ASN A 512 2.72 15.73 32.78
C ASN A 512 3.04 14.59 31.81
N ALA A 513 2.93 14.83 30.49
CA ALA A 513 3.34 13.85 29.49
C ALA A 513 4.84 13.55 29.59
N ARG A 514 5.67 14.60 29.75
CA ARG A 514 7.12 14.48 29.93
C ARG A 514 7.49 13.71 31.20
N LYS A 515 6.82 13.98 32.31
CA LYS A 515 7.05 13.24 33.57
C LYS A 515 6.73 11.75 33.39
N ALA A 516 5.58 11.43 32.79
CA ALA A 516 5.19 10.04 32.52
C ALA A 516 6.19 9.32 31.60
N TYR A 517 6.71 10.02 30.59
CA TYR A 517 7.77 9.51 29.72
C TYR A 517 9.01 9.11 30.51
N TYR A 518 9.50 9.96 31.42
CA TYR A 518 10.65 9.61 32.28
C TYR A 518 10.35 8.48 33.26
N ASP A 519 9.11 8.36 33.74
CA ASP A 519 8.73 7.26 34.63
C ASP A 519 8.70 5.92 33.87
N LEU A 520 8.37 5.90 32.57
CA LEU A 520 8.54 4.73 31.70
C LEU A 520 10.02 4.40 31.49
N LEU A 521 10.87 5.40 31.24
CA LEU A 521 12.31 5.18 31.09
C LEU A 521 12.95 4.55 32.34
N LYS A 522 12.54 4.98 33.55
CA LYS A 522 13.00 4.37 34.81
C LYS A 522 12.61 2.90 34.95
N GLN A 523 11.54 2.47 34.28
CA GLN A 523 11.08 1.08 34.21
C GLN A 523 11.79 0.28 33.11
N GLY A 524 12.73 0.89 32.37
CA GLY A 524 13.44 0.26 31.26
C GLY A 524 12.69 0.30 29.92
N ILE A 525 11.57 1.03 29.85
CA ILE A 525 10.78 1.19 28.63
C ILE A 525 11.33 2.39 27.87
N ASP A 526 12.09 2.12 26.80
CA ASP A 526 12.74 3.13 25.94
C ASP A 526 12.39 2.85 24.47
N ARG A 527 12.24 3.91 23.66
CA ARG A 527 12.04 3.79 22.22
C ARG A 527 13.16 3.02 21.50
N ARG A 528 14.33 2.89 22.13
CA ARG A 528 15.50 2.15 21.61
C ARG A 528 15.53 0.68 22.03
N SER A 529 14.69 0.24 22.97
CA SER A 529 14.75 -1.12 23.51
C SER A 529 14.10 -2.18 22.61
N GLY A 530 13.55 -1.78 21.47
CA GLY A 530 12.89 -2.69 20.50
C GLY A 530 11.55 -3.24 21.00
N GLN A 531 11.11 -2.90 22.21
CA GLN A 531 9.80 -3.29 22.72
C GLN A 531 8.76 -2.22 22.35
N PRO A 532 7.68 -2.59 21.64
CA PRO A 532 6.61 -1.65 21.34
C PRO A 532 5.94 -1.20 22.64
N ASN A 533 5.70 0.10 22.76
CA ASN A 533 4.94 0.67 23.87
C ASN A 533 4.08 1.81 23.35
N ASP A 534 2.77 1.57 23.27
CA ASP A 534 1.82 2.52 22.69
C ASP A 534 1.75 3.81 23.50
N LEU A 535 1.80 3.71 24.83
CA LEU A 535 1.79 4.88 25.71
C LEU A 535 3.03 5.75 25.48
N LEU A 536 4.23 5.17 25.33
CA LEU A 536 5.44 5.93 25.05
C LEU A 536 5.33 6.71 23.73
N ASN A 537 4.77 6.08 22.70
CA ASN A 537 4.52 6.73 21.40
C ASN A 537 3.49 7.85 21.52
N GLU A 538 2.37 7.60 22.20
CA GLU A 538 1.35 8.61 22.48
C GLU A 538 1.92 9.81 23.21
N LEU A 539 2.69 9.60 24.28
CA LEU A 539 3.32 10.68 25.04
C LEU A 539 4.22 11.54 24.16
N LEU A 540 4.97 10.96 23.22
CA LEU A 540 5.80 11.70 22.26
C LEU A 540 4.97 12.52 21.28
N VAL A 541 3.88 11.97 20.74
CA VAL A 541 2.95 12.70 19.85
C VAL A 541 2.26 13.84 20.60
N VAL A 542 1.86 13.62 21.85
CA VAL A 542 1.27 14.65 22.72
C VAL A 542 2.27 15.77 23.02
N MET A 543 3.51 15.43 23.37
CA MET A 543 4.58 16.41 23.56
C MET A 543 4.84 17.21 22.27
N GLU A 544 4.84 16.56 21.10
CA GLU A 544 4.97 17.24 19.81
C GLU A 544 3.84 18.23 19.56
N MET A 545 2.59 17.81 19.79
CA MET A 545 1.39 18.66 19.66
C MET A 545 1.51 19.93 20.52
N TYR A 546 1.87 19.77 21.80
CA TYR A 546 2.06 20.88 22.72
C TYR A 546 3.23 21.79 22.33
N ALA A 547 4.35 21.22 21.91
CA ALA A 547 5.52 21.98 21.46
C ALA A 547 5.23 22.83 20.21
N ARG A 548 4.22 22.44 19.43
CA ARG A 548 3.69 23.21 18.29
C ARG A 548 2.61 24.22 18.69
N ASN A 549 2.42 24.47 19.99
CA ASN A 549 1.40 25.34 20.57
C ASN A 549 -0.05 24.92 20.28
N ILE A 550 -0.29 23.62 20.07
CA ILE A 550 -1.63 23.09 19.84
C ILE A 550 -2.13 22.49 21.15
N ILE A 551 -3.21 23.05 21.67
CA ILE A 551 -3.74 22.72 22.99
C ILE A 551 -5.22 22.36 22.89
N LEU A 552 -5.66 21.42 23.74
CA LEU A 552 -7.10 21.22 23.94
C LEU A 552 -7.67 22.44 24.66
N LYS A 553 -8.76 23.00 24.13
CA LYS A 553 -9.56 23.97 24.88
C LYS A 553 -10.23 23.22 26.03
N SER A 554 -10.04 23.72 27.25
CA SER A 554 -10.87 23.33 28.38
C SER A 554 -12.29 23.81 28.11
N GLU A 555 -13.24 22.88 27.97
CA GLU A 555 -14.67 23.18 28.05
C GLU A 555 -15.04 23.71 29.43
#